data_AF-A0A3M1G2D8-F1
#
_entry.id   AF-A0A3M1G2D8-F1
#
_cell.length_a   1.000
_cell.length_b   1.000
_cell.length_c   1.000
_cell.angle_alpha   90.00
_cell.angle_beta   90.00
_cell.angle_gamma   90.00
#
_symmetry.space_group_name_H-M   'P 1'
#
loop_
_entity.id
_entity.type
_entity.pdbx_description
1 polymer ?
#
loop_
_entity_poly.entity_id
_entity_poly.type
_entity_poly.pdbx_seq_one_letter_code
_entity_poly.pdbx_strand_id
1 'polypeptide(L)'
;MLLGLLRVQAMHGYQLNQFLEEHMDFMPSIKPSTVYYGLERLAEEGLVITREEQAGNRPTRQIYEITPAGEAEFQRLLRENLRRYDPGESADDIGIAFLSALPAGEVYPWLAEKRAAIQA
;
A
#
# COMPACT_ATOMS: atom_id res chain seq x y z
N MET A 1 1.79 -0.67 -2.15
CA MET A 1 1.76 0.28 -1.02
C MET A 1 1.60 1.72 -1.50
N LEU A 2 2.59 2.33 -2.18
CA LEU A 2 2.55 3.76 -2.58
C LEU A 2 1.31 4.15 -3.39
N LEU A 3 0.96 3.39 -4.44
CA LEU A 3 -0.26 3.63 -5.21
C LEU A 3 -1.52 3.51 -4.33
N GLY A 4 -1.56 2.52 -3.43
CA GLY A 4 -2.66 2.36 -2.49
C GLY A 4 -2.80 3.54 -1.52
N LEU A 5 -1.68 4.14 -1.11
CA LEU A 5 -1.67 5.32 -0.25
C LEU A 5 -2.22 6.55 -0.97
N LEU A 6 -1.75 6.80 -2.20
CA LEU A 6 -2.20 7.92 -3.02
C LEU A 6 -3.66 7.78 -3.49
N ARG A 7 -4.19 6.55 -3.52
CA ARG A 7 -5.61 6.27 -3.78
C ARG A 7 -6.52 6.73 -2.63
N VAL A 8 -6.06 6.66 -1.39
CA VAL A 8 -6.83 7.11 -0.21
C VAL A 8 -6.89 8.63 -0.18
N GLN A 9 -5.77 9.29 -0.45
CA GLN A 9 -5.71 10.75 -0.58
C GLN A 9 -4.53 11.17 -1.47
N ALA A 10 -4.74 12.20 -2.29
CA ALA A 10 -3.63 12.94 -2.88
C ALA A 10 -2.81 13.55 -1.73
N MET A 11 -1.50 13.26 -1.70
CA MET A 11 -0.66 13.65 -0.57
C MET A 11 0.27 14.79 -0.94
N HIS A 12 0.28 15.83 -0.10
CA HIS A 12 1.39 16.78 -0.08
C HIS A 12 2.67 16.05 0.39
N GLY A 13 3.84 16.41 -0.15
CA GLY A 13 5.11 15.80 0.26
C GLY A 13 5.39 15.84 1.78
N TYR A 14 4.85 16.83 2.50
CA TYR A 14 4.91 16.90 3.97
C TYR A 14 3.92 15.94 4.66
N GLN A 15 2.70 15.80 4.14
CA GLN A 15 1.73 14.82 4.68
C GLN A 15 2.23 13.40 4.49
N LEU A 16 2.93 13.14 3.38
CA LEU A 16 3.59 11.86 3.16
C LEU A 16 4.66 11.62 4.22
N ASN A 17 5.50 12.61 4.54
CA ASN A 17 6.48 12.48 5.63
C ASN A 17 5.80 12.22 6.97
N GLN A 18 4.77 12.98 7.34
CA GLN A 18 4.04 12.73 8.59
C GLN A 18 3.41 11.34 8.61
N PHE A 19 2.77 10.92 7.51
CA PHE A 19 2.17 9.59 7.40
C PHE A 19 3.23 8.50 7.60
N LEU A 20 4.41 8.66 6.99
CA LEU A 20 5.52 7.73 7.17
C LEU A 20 5.99 7.73 8.62
N GLU A 21 6.23 8.89 9.23
CA GLU A 21 6.65 8.99 10.64
C GLU A 21 5.64 8.33 11.61
N GLU A 22 4.34 8.50 11.37
CA GLU A 22 3.27 7.97 12.21
C GLU A 22 3.01 6.47 12.02
N HIS A 23 3.30 5.91 10.84
CA HIS A 23 2.96 4.52 10.49
C HIS A 23 4.18 3.63 10.24
N MET A 24 5.40 4.15 10.44
CA MET A 24 6.65 3.41 10.25
C MET A 24 6.82 2.23 11.21
N ASP A 25 6.10 2.22 12.34
CA ASP A 25 6.06 1.07 13.26
C ASP A 25 5.59 -0.22 12.58
N PHE A 26 4.73 -0.10 11.55
CA PHE A 26 4.24 -1.24 10.76
C PHE A 26 5.13 -1.56 9.54
N MET A 27 6.12 -0.72 9.24
CA MET A 27 7.02 -0.86 8.08
C MET A 27 8.48 -0.50 8.42
N PRO A 28 9.07 -1.13 9.44
CA PRO A 28 10.36 -0.71 10.00
C PRO A 28 11.53 -0.81 9.01
N SER A 29 11.38 -1.57 7.92
CA SER A 29 12.41 -1.74 6.89
C SER A 29 12.40 -0.67 5.79
N ILE A 30 11.37 0.18 5.71
CA ILE A 30 11.22 1.17 4.63
C ILE A 30 11.76 2.52 5.09
N LYS A 31 12.83 2.99 4.43
CA LYS A 31 13.38 4.33 4.67
C LYS A 31 12.58 5.39 3.89
N PRO A 32 12.43 6.62 4.41
CA PRO A 32 11.76 7.71 3.68
C PRO A 32 12.35 7.95 2.29
N SER A 33 13.68 7.85 2.13
CA SER A 33 14.34 7.97 0.83
C SER A 33 13.88 6.93 -0.20
N THR A 34 13.58 5.70 0.23
CA THR A 34 13.04 4.65 -0.64
C THR A 34 11.63 4.99 -1.11
N VAL A 35 10.83 5.63 -0.28
CA VAL A 35 9.47 6.07 -0.64
C VAL A 35 9.52 7.17 -1.69
N TYR A 36 10.35 8.19 -1.48
CA TYR A 36 10.51 9.27 -2.46
C TYR A 36 11.05 8.75 -3.80
N TYR A 37 12.08 7.90 -3.78
CA TYR A 37 12.58 7.24 -4.99
C TYR A 37 11.49 6.44 -5.70
N GLY A 38 10.66 5.71 -4.95
CA GLY A 38 9.53 4.97 -5.50
C GLY A 38 8.49 5.89 -6.15
N LEU A 39 8.20 7.06 -5.55
CA LEU A 39 7.26 8.03 -6.11
C LEU A 39 7.78 8.70 -7.38
N GLU A 40 9.07 9.06 -7.42
CA GLU A 40 9.71 9.58 -8.63
C GLU A 40 9.60 8.55 -9.77
N ARG A 41 9.93 7.29 -9.50
CA ARG A 41 9.81 6.21 -10.49
C ARG A 41 8.37 6.01 -10.97
N LEU A 42 7.38 6.03 -10.06
CA LEU A 42 5.97 5.93 -10.44
C LEU A 42 5.51 7.12 -11.29
N ALA A 43 6.10 8.30 -11.08
CA ALA A 43 5.85 9.48 -11.90
C ALA A 43 6.48 9.35 -13.30
N GLU A 44 7.71 8.85 -13.38
CA GLU A 44 8.37 8.53 -14.66
C GLU A 44 7.58 7.49 -15.48
N GLU A 45 6.97 6.51 -14.81
CA GLU A 45 6.11 5.49 -15.42
C GLU A 45 4.70 6.01 -15.76
N GLY A 46 4.35 7.26 -15.42
CA GLY A 46 3.03 7.85 -15.67
C GLY A 46 1.90 7.29 -14.79
N LEU A 47 2.25 6.55 -13.73
CA LEU A 47 1.31 5.98 -12.78
C LEU A 47 0.91 6.99 -11.69
N VAL A 48 1.75 7.99 -11.46
CA VAL A 48 1.52 9.11 -10.56
C VAL A 48 1.81 10.41 -11.30
N ILE A 49 1.05 11.46 -11.03
CA ILE A 49 1.38 12.82 -11.46
C ILE A 49 1.81 13.65 -10.27
N THR A 50 2.69 14.60 -10.53
CA THR A 50 3.09 15.61 -9.56
C THR A 50 2.53 16.97 -9.95
N ARG A 51 1.91 17.66 -9.00
CA ARG A 51 1.52 19.07 -9.17
C ARG A 51 2.17 19.94 -8.10
N GLU A 52 2.52 21.15 -8.48
CA GLU A 52 2.96 22.18 -7.55
C GLU A 52 1.74 22.98 -7.09
N GLU A 53 1.60 23.14 -5.79
CA GLU A 53 0.60 24.00 -5.19
C GLU A 53 1.27 25.02 -4.27
N GLN A 54 1.01 26.30 -4.53
CA GLN A 54 1.49 27.41 -3.71
C GLN A 54 0.31 28.16 -3.11
N ALA A 55 0.14 28.03 -1.79
CA ALA A 55 -0.89 28.76 -1.05
C ALA A 55 -0.37 30.14 -0.61
N GLY A 56 -0.61 31.16 -1.44
CA GLY A 56 -0.19 32.54 -1.16
C GLY A 56 1.33 32.69 -1.09
N ASN A 57 1.86 33.33 -0.05
CA ASN A 57 3.30 33.57 0.11
C ASN A 57 4.06 32.42 0.80
N ARG A 58 3.48 31.21 0.84
CA ARG A 58 4.10 30.03 1.45
C ARG A 58 5.00 29.30 0.43
N PRO A 59 5.92 28.44 0.90
CA PRO A 59 6.72 27.60 0.01
C PRO A 59 5.84 26.72 -0.88
N THR A 60 6.24 26.57 -2.14
CA THR A 60 5.62 25.64 -3.09
C THR A 60 5.65 24.23 -2.53
N ARG A 61 4.52 23.53 -2.59
CA ARG A 61 4.39 22.14 -2.13
C ARG A 61 4.16 21.24 -3.32
N GLN A 62 4.90 20.14 -3.38
CA GLN A 62 4.65 19.09 -4.35
C GLN A 62 3.55 18.18 -3.84
N ILE A 63 2.63 17.82 -4.73
CA ILE A 63 1.50 16.93 -4.47
C ILE A 63 1.61 15.76 -5.42
N TYR A 64 1.48 14.57 -4.86
CA TYR A 64 1.45 13.32 -5.61
C TYR A 64 0.01 12.86 -5.74
N GLU A 65 -0.41 12.52 -6.95
CA GLU A 65 -1.76 12.05 -7.24
C GLU A 65 -1.70 10.84 -8.18
N ILE A 66 -2.48 9.80 -7.87
CA ILE A 66 -2.55 8.60 -8.69
C ILE A 66 -3.27 8.88 -10.02
N THR A 67 -2.76 8.33 -11.12
CA THR A 67 -3.42 8.42 -12.43
C THR A 67 -4.40 7.26 -12.64
N PRO A 68 -5.28 7.31 -13.66
CA PRO A 68 -6.08 6.14 -14.03
C PRO A 68 -5.24 4.90 -14.36
N ALA A 69 -4.05 5.08 -14.95
CA ALA A 69 -3.11 3.99 -15.18
C ALA A 69 -2.53 3.46 -13.86
N GLY A 70 -2.20 4.36 -12.93
CA GLY A 70 -1.79 4.00 -11.57
C GLY A 70 -2.84 3.19 -10.81
N GLU A 71 -4.13 3.53 -10.93
CA GLU A 71 -5.21 2.75 -10.30
C GLU A 71 -5.30 1.34 -10.92
N ALA A 72 -5.22 1.23 -12.24
CA ALA A 72 -5.23 -0.08 -12.90
C ALA A 72 -4.04 -0.94 -12.44
N GLU A 73 -2.87 -0.34 -12.32
CA GLU A 73 -1.65 -1.01 -11.85
C GLU A 73 -1.75 -1.40 -10.37
N PHE A 74 -2.31 -0.54 -9.52
CA PHE A 74 -2.61 -0.87 -8.13
C PHE A 74 -3.50 -2.13 -8.04
N GLN A 75 -4.59 -2.17 -8.81
CA GLN A 75 -5.50 -3.31 -8.83
C GLN A 75 -4.82 -4.58 -9.36
N ARG A 76 -3.91 -4.47 -10.32
CA ARG A 76 -3.10 -5.60 -10.83
C ARG A 76 -2.20 -6.14 -9.73
N LEU A 77 -1.38 -5.28 -9.14
CA LEU A 77 -0.43 -5.62 -8.08
C LEU A 77 -1.14 -6.19 -6.84
N LEU A 78 -2.30 -5.64 -6.46
CA LEU A 78 -3.08 -6.16 -5.34
C LEU A 78 -3.54 -7.60 -5.58
N ARG A 79 -4.07 -7.89 -6.77
CA ARG A 79 -4.48 -9.27 -7.13
C ARG A 79 -3.31 -10.22 -7.16
N GLU A 80 -2.15 -9.79 -7.67
CA GLU A 80 -0.94 -10.61 -7.69
C GLU A 80 -0.42 -10.92 -6.29
N ASN A 81 -0.36 -9.91 -5.41
CA ASN A 81 0.06 -10.12 -4.03
C ASN A 81 -0.89 -11.04 -3.27
N LEU A 82 -2.21 -10.91 -3.46
CA LEU A 82 -3.20 -11.82 -2.84
C LEU A 82 -3.12 -13.26 -3.34
N ARG A 83 -2.61 -13.49 -4.56
CA ARG A 83 -2.41 -14.83 -5.13
C ARG A 83 -1.08 -15.44 -4.71
N ARG A 84 -0.11 -14.62 -4.35
CA ARG A 84 1.21 -15.06 -3.94
C ARG A 84 1.16 -15.47 -2.47
N TYR A 85 1.58 -16.69 -2.19
CA TYR A 85 1.93 -17.10 -0.84
C TYR A 85 3.42 -16.84 -0.63
N ASP A 86 3.74 -15.93 0.29
CA ASP A 86 5.11 -15.68 0.75
C ASP A 86 5.11 -15.90 2.27
N PRO A 87 5.37 -17.14 2.73
CA PRO A 87 5.31 -17.45 4.15
C PRO A 87 6.35 -16.63 4.91
N GLY A 88 5.89 -15.90 5.93
CA GLY A 88 6.77 -15.21 6.87
C GLY A 88 7.24 -16.13 8.00
N GLU A 89 7.60 -15.53 9.14
CA GLU A 89 7.86 -16.21 10.42
C GLU A 89 6.67 -16.09 11.38
N SER A 90 5.44 -15.97 10.88
CA SER A 90 4.25 -15.76 11.72
C SER A 90 3.52 -17.07 12.01
N ALA A 91 2.84 -17.17 13.16
CA ALA A 91 2.04 -18.35 13.50
C ALA A 91 0.90 -18.61 12.50
N ASP A 92 0.47 -17.58 11.79
CA ASP A 92 -0.55 -17.66 10.73
C ASP A 92 -0.11 -18.50 9.52
N ASP A 93 1.19 -18.56 9.26
CA ASP A 93 1.76 -19.31 8.14
C ASP A 93 1.52 -20.82 8.31
N ILE A 94 1.46 -21.33 9.54
CA ILE A 94 1.10 -22.72 9.83
C ILE A 94 -0.35 -22.99 9.44
N GLY A 95 -1.28 -22.11 9.84
CA GLY A 95 -2.70 -22.25 9.50
C GLY A 95 -2.94 -22.26 7.99
N ILE A 96 -2.24 -21.39 7.26
CA ILE A 96 -2.30 -21.34 5.79
C ILE A 96 -1.66 -22.60 5.16
N ALA A 97 -0.51 -23.03 5.66
CA ALA A 97 0.21 -24.20 5.14
C ALA A 97 -0.59 -25.51 5.24
N PHE A 98 -1.48 -25.63 6.23
CA PHE A 98 -2.29 -26.81 6.47
C PHE A 98 -3.78 -26.64 6.12
N LEU A 99 -4.17 -25.63 5.33
CA LEU A 99 -5.56 -25.41 4.92
C LEU A 99 -6.21 -26.65 4.27
N SER A 100 -5.42 -27.45 3.54
CA SER A 100 -5.90 -28.67 2.89
C SER A 100 -6.29 -29.79 3.86
N ALA A 101 -5.93 -29.68 5.14
CA ALA A 101 -6.36 -30.61 6.18
C ALA A 101 -7.82 -30.41 6.60
N LEU A 102 -8.47 -29.31 6.16
CA LEU A 102 -9.83 -28.94 6.52
C LEU A 102 -10.76 -28.89 5.31
N PRO A 103 -12.06 -29.20 5.45
CA PRO A 103 -13.03 -29.02 4.38
C PRO A 103 -13.17 -27.55 3.96
N ALA A 104 -13.24 -27.29 2.65
CA ALA A 104 -13.31 -25.92 2.12
C ALA A 104 -14.50 -25.10 2.66
N GLY A 105 -15.61 -25.77 2.98
CA GLY A 105 -16.80 -25.14 3.58
C GLY A 105 -16.58 -24.60 5.00
N GLU A 106 -15.66 -25.18 5.76
CA GLU A 106 -15.29 -24.73 7.11
C GLU A 106 -14.24 -23.61 7.05
N VAL A 107 -13.31 -23.69 6.10
CA VAL A 107 -12.22 -22.72 5.94
C VAL A 107 -12.73 -21.33 5.51
N TYR A 108 -13.69 -21.29 4.57
CA TYR A 108 -14.16 -20.03 3.99
C TYR A 108 -14.65 -18.99 5.01
N PRO A 109 -15.56 -19.31 5.95
CA PRO A 109 -16.04 -18.32 6.92
C PRO A 109 -14.92 -17.77 7.81
N TRP A 110 -13.97 -18.60 8.24
CA TRP A 110 -12.85 -18.15 9.09
C TRP A 110 -11.86 -17.26 8.34
N LEU A 111 -11.56 -17.57 7.07
CA LEU A 111 -10.76 -16.67 6.24
C LEU A 111 -11.49 -15.34 5.97
N ALA A 112 -12.82 -15.37 5.84
CA ALA A 112 -13.62 -14.15 5.70
C ALA A 112 -13.62 -13.29 6.97
N GLU A 113 -13.69 -13.91 8.14
CA GLU A 113 -13.57 -13.25 9.45
C GLU A 113 -12.18 -12.64 9.64
N LYS A 114 -11.12 -13.42 9.37
CA LYS A 114 -9.74 -12.94 9.43
C LYS A 114 -9.49 -11.78 8.47
N ARG A 115 -10.06 -11.82 7.26
CA ARG A 115 -10.02 -10.69 6.31
C ARG A 115 -10.68 -9.44 6.90
N ALA A 116 -11.84 -9.57 7.55
CA ALA A 116 -12.53 -8.43 8.14
C ALA A 116 -11.71 -7.81 9.29
N ALA A 117 -11.05 -8.62 10.11
CA ALA A 117 -10.19 -8.15 11.19
C ALA A 117 -8.96 -7.36 10.70
N ILE A 118 -8.42 -7.70 9.53
CA ILE A 118 -7.29 -6.96 8.91
C ILE A 118 -7.73 -5.60 8.33
N GLN A 119 -9.01 -5.44 8.03
CA GLN A 119 -9.57 -4.22 7.41
C GLN A 119 -10.14 -3.21 8.42
N ALA A 120 -10.17 -3.57 9.71
CA ALA A 120 -10.71 -2.78 10.82
C ALA A 120 -9.63 -1.89 11.46
#